data_AF-K1SX99-F1
#
_entry.id   AF-K1SX99-F1
#
_cell.length_a   1.000
_cell.length_b   1.000
_cell.length_c   1.000
_cell.angle_alpha   90.00
_cell.angle_beta   90.00
_cell.angle_gamma   90.00
#
_symmetry.space_group_name_H-M   'P 1'
#
loop_
_entity.id
_entity.type
_entity.pdbx_description
1 polymer ?
#
loop_
_entity_poly.entity_id
_entity_poly.type
_entity_poly.pdbx_seq_one_letter_code
_entity_poly.pdbx_strand_id
1 'polypeptide(L)'
;KERQSFVYGNREEGVKGCIKNGISEEIANKIYDEMIDFAKYAFNKSHAAAYGVVAYQTAYLKYYYAAEFMAAMLTSVMDISTKVAEYVYSCRSMGIEILPPDINEGESGFSAKGNSIRYGLTAIKNVGKNIIDGIVEEREKHGKYTDLEDFITRTANLGVNKRAIENFIKAGAFDSLNATRKQMMMVYIQILDGVNKENKDAWEGQMS
;
A
#
# COMPACT_ATOMS: atom_id res chain seq x y z
N LYS A 1 49.91 15.36 8.53
CA LYS A 1 50.39 13.97 8.64
C LYS A 1 50.03 13.19 7.37
N GLU A 2 48.74 13.05 7.04
CA GLU A 2 48.25 12.40 5.82
C GLU A 2 48.87 12.89 4.50
N ARG A 3 48.97 14.21 4.29
CA ARG A 3 49.64 14.78 3.08
C ARG A 3 51.07 14.30 2.91
N GLN A 4 51.84 14.29 4.00
CA GLN A 4 53.24 13.87 3.98
C GLN A 4 53.36 12.38 3.65
N SER A 5 52.50 11.54 4.26
CA SER A 5 52.40 10.11 3.94
C SER A 5 51.99 9.87 2.48
N PHE A 6 51.06 10.66 1.94
CA PHE A 6 50.61 10.57 0.54
C PHE A 6 51.72 10.94 -0.46
N VAL A 7 52.44 12.03 -0.23
CA VAL A 7 53.46 12.54 -1.16
C VAL A 7 54.76 11.73 -1.07
N TYR A 8 55.33 11.55 0.12
CA TYR A 8 56.66 10.97 0.31
C TYR A 8 56.65 9.52 0.85
N GLY A 9 55.51 9.05 1.33
CA GLY A 9 55.33 7.69 1.87
C GLY A 9 55.39 7.63 3.39
N ASN A 10 54.92 6.51 3.94
CA ASN A 10 55.01 6.16 5.35
C ASN A 10 55.40 4.69 5.49
N ARG A 11 56.58 4.43 6.06
CA ARG A 11 57.15 3.09 6.17
C ARG A 11 56.42 2.22 7.20
N GLU A 12 55.87 2.82 8.25
CA GLU A 12 55.14 2.13 9.32
C GLU A 12 53.77 1.63 8.85
N GLU A 13 53.12 2.36 7.94
CA GLU A 13 51.81 2.02 7.35
C GLU A 13 51.94 1.26 6.02
N GLY A 14 53.17 0.97 5.56
CA GLY A 14 53.41 0.27 4.29
C GLY A 14 53.14 1.10 3.03
N VAL A 15 53.03 2.43 3.15
CA VAL A 15 52.71 3.34 2.05
C VAL A 15 53.99 3.81 1.36
N LYS A 16 54.12 3.55 0.04
CA LYS A 16 55.31 3.93 -0.75
C LYS A 16 55.44 5.44 -1.03
N GLY A 17 54.32 6.16 -1.10
CA GLY A 17 54.27 7.57 -1.49
C GLY A 17 54.26 7.80 -3.01
N CYS A 18 53.66 8.91 -3.44
CA CYS A 18 53.49 9.27 -4.85
C CYS A 18 54.83 9.43 -5.59
N ILE A 19 55.84 10.03 -4.96
CA ILE A 19 57.15 10.27 -5.59
C ILE A 19 57.84 8.95 -6.00
N LYS A 20 57.76 7.91 -5.14
CA LYS A 20 58.32 6.59 -5.46
C LYS A 20 57.56 5.85 -6.57
N ASN A 21 56.33 6.27 -6.86
CA ASN A 21 55.52 5.76 -7.97
C ASN A 21 55.70 6.61 -9.25
N GLY A 22 56.64 7.56 -9.29
CA GLY A 22 56.96 8.37 -10.47
C GLY A 22 56.08 9.62 -10.66
N ILE A 23 55.31 10.00 -9.64
CA ILE A 23 54.49 11.22 -9.66
C ILE A 23 55.31 12.36 -9.04
N SER A 24 55.44 13.49 -9.74
CA SER A 24 56.18 14.64 -9.22
C SER A 24 55.53 15.21 -7.96
N GLU A 25 56.34 15.83 -7.11
CA GLU A 25 55.86 16.43 -5.85
C GLU A 25 54.79 17.51 -6.08
N GLU A 26 54.96 18.32 -7.12
CA GLU A 26 53.98 19.35 -7.51
C GLU A 26 52.62 18.73 -7.86
N ILE A 27 52.61 17.69 -8.71
CA ILE A 27 51.39 16.99 -9.12
C ILE A 27 50.76 16.28 -7.91
N ALA A 28 51.57 15.63 -7.06
CA ALA A 28 51.07 14.95 -5.88
C ALA A 28 50.38 15.91 -4.90
N ASN A 29 50.94 17.10 -4.67
CA ASN A 29 50.30 18.11 -3.82
C ASN A 29 49.00 18.62 -4.42
N LYS A 30 48.95 18.83 -5.74
CA LYS A 30 47.73 19.25 -6.44
C LYS A 30 46.61 18.19 -6.34
N ILE A 31 46.93 16.92 -6.56
CA ILE A 31 45.96 15.81 -6.41
C ILE A 31 45.44 15.75 -4.98
N TYR A 32 46.31 15.95 -3.98
CA TYR A 32 45.89 15.94 -2.60
C TYR A 32 44.92 17.09 -2.27
N ASP A 33 45.17 18.29 -2.81
CA ASP A 33 44.26 19.44 -2.66
C ASP A 33 42.89 19.13 -3.28
N GLU A 34 42.86 18.62 -4.52
CA GLU A 34 41.64 18.20 -5.21
C GLU A 34 40.89 17.10 -4.43
N MET A 35 41.61 16.13 -3.85
CA MET A 35 41.02 15.06 -3.05
C MET A 35 40.37 15.58 -1.76
N ILE A 36 41.00 16.54 -1.07
CA ILE A 36 40.43 17.17 0.14
C ILE A 36 39.19 17.99 -0.21
N ASP A 37 39.21 18.72 -1.32
CA ASP A 37 38.05 19.47 -1.77
C ASP A 37 36.89 18.56 -2.21
N PHE A 38 37.18 17.47 -2.93
CA PHE A 38 36.17 16.47 -3.30
C PHE A 38 35.60 15.75 -2.07
N ALA A 39 36.45 15.42 -1.09
CA ALA A 39 36.03 14.71 0.13
C ALA A 39 34.95 15.46 0.93
N LYS A 40 34.86 16.80 0.81
CA LYS A 40 33.81 17.61 1.45
C LYS A 40 32.39 17.22 0.99
N TYR A 41 32.25 16.71 -0.22
CA TYR A 41 30.97 16.31 -0.83
C TYR A 41 30.96 14.87 -1.32
N ALA A 42 32.01 14.10 -1.02
CA ALA A 42 32.09 12.70 -1.40
C ALA A 42 30.99 11.91 -0.69
N PHE A 43 30.37 11.00 -1.42
CA PHE A 43 29.28 10.18 -0.92
C PHE A 43 29.67 8.70 -0.89
N ASN A 44 29.12 7.97 0.07
CA ASN A 44 29.40 6.56 0.21
C ASN A 44 28.78 5.76 -0.96
N LYS A 45 29.63 5.16 -1.79
CA LYS A 45 29.19 4.46 -3.01
C LYS A 45 28.32 3.24 -2.72
N SER A 46 28.61 2.46 -1.67
CA SER A 46 27.80 1.25 -1.37
C SER A 46 26.38 1.63 -0.93
N HIS A 47 26.23 2.70 -0.14
CA HIS A 47 24.92 3.24 0.21
C HIS A 47 24.17 3.76 -1.03
N ALA A 48 24.80 4.60 -1.86
CA ALA A 48 24.18 5.11 -3.08
C ALA A 48 23.77 4.00 -4.06
N ALA A 49 24.62 2.99 -4.24
CA ALA A 49 24.32 1.87 -5.12
C ALA A 49 23.13 1.05 -4.62
N ALA A 50 23.07 0.74 -3.32
CA ALA A 50 21.97 -0.02 -2.74
C ALA A 50 20.61 0.68 -2.93
N TYR A 51 20.53 1.98 -2.62
CA TYR A 51 19.31 2.76 -2.82
C TYR A 51 18.98 2.99 -4.30
N GLY A 52 20.01 3.12 -5.16
CA GLY A 52 19.85 3.23 -6.60
C GLY A 52 19.15 2.00 -7.21
N VAL A 53 19.42 0.80 -6.70
CA VAL A 53 18.74 -0.43 -7.13
C VAL A 53 17.24 -0.38 -6.79
N VAL A 54 16.88 0.04 -5.58
CA VAL A 54 15.47 0.18 -5.17
C VAL A 54 14.74 1.25 -6.00
N ALA A 55 15.39 2.38 -6.25
CA ALA A 55 14.85 3.43 -7.12
C ALA A 55 14.60 2.91 -8.55
N TYR A 56 15.54 2.14 -9.11
CA TYR A 56 15.36 1.52 -10.41
C TYR A 56 14.21 0.50 -10.42
N GLN A 57 14.13 -0.36 -9.42
CA GLN A 57 13.05 -1.37 -9.30
C GLN A 57 11.67 -0.71 -9.20
N THR A 58 11.53 0.34 -8.39
CA THR A 58 10.27 1.08 -8.25
C THR A 58 9.89 1.79 -9.54
N ALA A 59 10.85 2.41 -10.24
CA ALA A 59 10.62 3.01 -11.56
C ALA A 59 10.20 1.96 -12.60
N TYR A 60 10.86 0.79 -12.61
CA TYR A 60 10.53 -0.32 -13.50
C TYR A 60 9.09 -0.80 -13.28
N LEU A 61 8.69 -1.06 -12.03
CA LEU A 61 7.33 -1.49 -11.70
C LEU A 61 6.31 -0.42 -12.08
N LYS A 62 6.58 0.85 -11.78
CA LYS A 62 5.68 1.95 -12.15
C LYS A 62 5.52 2.11 -13.67
N TYR A 63 6.55 1.81 -14.45
CA TYR A 63 6.51 1.91 -15.91
C TYR A 63 5.77 0.74 -16.57
N TYR A 64 6.07 -0.50 -16.17
CA TYR A 64 5.52 -1.70 -16.82
C TYR A 64 4.25 -2.25 -16.17
N TYR A 65 4.02 -1.97 -14.89
CA TYR A 65 2.90 -2.48 -14.08
C TYR A 65 2.27 -1.34 -13.28
N ALA A 66 1.93 -0.26 -13.99
CA ALA A 66 1.54 1.01 -13.38
C ALA A 66 0.33 0.88 -12.44
N ALA A 67 -0.70 0.14 -12.86
CA ALA A 67 -1.93 -0.05 -12.08
C ALA A 67 -1.66 -0.86 -10.80
N GLU A 68 -0.93 -1.98 -10.92
CA GLU A 68 -0.55 -2.83 -9.80
C GLU A 68 0.38 -2.10 -8.82
N PHE A 69 1.37 -1.37 -9.34
CA PHE A 69 2.28 -0.57 -8.53
C PHE A 69 1.50 0.51 -7.75
N MET A 70 0.61 1.24 -8.42
CA MET A 70 -0.18 2.27 -7.76
C MET A 70 -1.20 1.68 -6.77
N ALA A 71 -1.77 0.51 -7.04
CA ALA A 71 -2.63 -0.20 -6.08
C ALA A 71 -1.85 -0.61 -4.83
N ALA A 72 -0.62 -1.10 -4.98
CA ALA A 72 0.27 -1.40 -3.85
C ALA A 72 0.62 -0.13 -3.05
N MET A 73 0.93 0.98 -3.73
CA MET A 73 1.19 2.28 -3.09
C MET A 73 -0.02 2.77 -2.30
N LEU A 74 -1.22 2.73 -2.89
CA LEU A 74 -2.48 3.09 -2.22
C LEU A 74 -2.74 2.23 -0.98
N THR A 75 -2.50 0.92 -1.08
CA THR A 75 -2.64 -0.01 0.04
C THR A 75 -1.67 0.31 1.17
N SER A 76 -0.41 0.65 0.85
CA SER A 76 0.62 0.97 1.86
C SER A 76 0.32 2.19 2.72
N VAL A 77 -0.57 3.09 2.26
CA VAL A 77 -0.93 4.35 2.93
C VAL A 77 -2.42 4.45 3.22
N MET A 78 -3.15 3.33 3.21
CA MET A 78 -4.62 3.32 3.26
C MET A 78 -5.21 4.00 4.52
N ASP A 79 -4.46 3.99 5.63
CA ASP A 79 -4.85 4.65 6.88
C ASP A 79 -4.61 6.18 6.86
N ILE A 80 -3.92 6.69 5.83
CA ILE A 80 -3.54 8.10 5.68
C ILE A 80 -4.36 8.73 4.54
N SER A 81 -5.57 9.19 4.87
CA SER A 81 -6.53 9.73 3.89
C SER A 81 -5.98 10.81 2.94
N THR A 82 -5.08 11.67 3.41
CA THR A 82 -4.41 12.70 2.58
C THR A 82 -3.50 12.07 1.52
N LYS A 83 -2.74 11.04 1.89
CA LYS A 83 -1.87 10.29 0.95
C LYS A 83 -2.68 9.47 -0.05
N VAL A 84 -3.77 8.85 0.41
CA VAL A 84 -4.72 8.18 -0.50
C VAL A 84 -5.25 9.17 -1.54
N ALA A 85 -5.65 10.38 -1.14
CA ALA A 85 -6.12 11.40 -2.07
C ALA A 85 -5.04 11.84 -3.08
N GLU A 86 -3.80 12.04 -2.63
CA GLU A 86 -2.64 12.36 -3.49
C GLU A 86 -2.38 11.25 -4.55
N TYR A 87 -2.42 9.99 -4.13
CA TYR A 87 -2.20 8.85 -5.03
C TYR A 87 -3.37 8.61 -5.97
N VAL A 88 -4.62 8.80 -5.52
CA VAL A 88 -5.81 8.77 -6.39
C VAL A 88 -5.71 9.85 -7.48
N TYR A 89 -5.26 11.06 -7.13
CA TYR A 89 -5.03 12.11 -8.11
C TYR A 89 -3.94 11.71 -9.12
N SER A 90 -2.85 11.11 -8.64
CA SER A 90 -1.76 10.61 -9.49
C SER A 90 -2.21 9.48 -10.43
N CYS A 91 -3.06 8.56 -9.97
CA CYS A 91 -3.64 7.52 -10.81
C CYS A 91 -4.46 8.14 -11.94
N ARG A 92 -5.31 9.13 -11.63
CA ARG A 92 -6.12 9.83 -12.62
C ARG A 92 -5.28 10.57 -13.66
N SER A 93 -4.20 11.23 -13.26
CA SER A 93 -3.30 11.90 -14.21
C SER A 93 -2.50 10.91 -15.09
N MET A 94 -2.30 9.68 -14.61
CA MET A 94 -1.75 8.57 -15.38
C MET A 94 -2.79 7.86 -16.27
N GLY A 95 -4.06 8.28 -16.22
CA GLY A 95 -5.15 7.63 -16.96
C GLY A 95 -5.60 6.29 -16.37
N ILE A 96 -5.25 6.00 -15.11
CA ILE A 96 -5.69 4.81 -14.38
C ILE A 96 -7.03 5.12 -13.73
N GLU A 97 -8.04 4.32 -14.04
CA GLU A 97 -9.39 4.48 -13.48
C GLU A 97 -9.43 3.98 -12.02
N ILE A 98 -10.05 4.76 -11.13
CA ILE A 98 -10.31 4.33 -9.75
C ILE A 98 -11.79 3.95 -9.64
N LEU A 99 -12.04 2.64 -9.55
CA LEU A 99 -13.37 2.09 -9.39
C LEU A 99 -13.80 2.17 -7.92
N PRO A 100 -15.10 2.40 -7.63
CA PRO A 100 -15.62 2.37 -6.28
C PRO A 100 -15.41 0.98 -5.63
N PRO A 101 -15.45 0.91 -4.29
CA PRO A 101 -15.45 -0.38 -3.61
C PRO A 101 -16.66 -1.20 -4.04
N ASP A 102 -16.53 -2.52 -4.02
CA ASP A 102 -17.60 -3.46 -4.33
C ASP A 102 -17.43 -4.68 -3.43
N ILE A 103 -18.47 -5.14 -2.76
CA ILE A 103 -18.39 -6.30 -1.87
C ILE A 103 -18.09 -7.60 -2.62
N ASN A 104 -18.48 -7.68 -3.90
CA ASN A 104 -18.35 -8.86 -4.75
C ASN A 104 -17.06 -8.90 -5.58
N GLU A 105 -16.33 -7.79 -5.68
CA GLU A 105 -15.08 -7.70 -6.45
C GLU A 105 -13.92 -7.04 -5.71
N GLY A 106 -14.19 -6.34 -4.62
CA GLY A 106 -13.18 -5.61 -3.84
C GLY A 106 -12.40 -6.54 -2.92
N GLU A 107 -11.13 -6.21 -2.72
CA GLU A 107 -10.25 -6.93 -1.80
C GLU A 107 -10.03 -6.12 -0.52
N SER A 108 -9.31 -6.71 0.45
CA SER A 108 -8.95 -6.02 1.70
C SER A 108 -8.19 -4.71 1.42
N GLY A 109 -7.17 -4.77 0.57
CA GLY A 109 -6.43 -3.61 0.03
C GLY A 109 -6.92 -3.19 -1.35
N PHE A 110 -6.29 -2.17 -1.93
CA PHE A 110 -6.57 -1.77 -3.31
C PHE A 110 -6.08 -2.87 -4.27
N SER A 111 -6.89 -3.21 -5.26
CA SER A 111 -6.57 -4.25 -6.25
C SER A 111 -6.63 -3.72 -7.67
N ALA A 112 -5.69 -4.13 -8.51
CA ALA A 112 -5.63 -3.71 -9.91
C ALA A 112 -6.26 -4.77 -10.82
N LYS A 113 -6.97 -4.33 -11.86
CA LYS A 113 -7.49 -5.18 -12.94
C LYS A 113 -7.42 -4.41 -14.25
N GLY A 114 -6.50 -4.81 -15.14
CA GLY A 114 -6.21 -4.06 -16.35
C GLY A 114 -5.73 -2.64 -16.01
N ASN A 115 -6.32 -1.63 -16.66
CA ASN A 115 -5.98 -0.23 -16.40
C ASN A 115 -6.87 0.45 -15.33
N SER A 116 -7.38 -0.34 -14.40
CA SER A 116 -8.27 0.12 -13.34
C SER A 116 -7.83 -0.41 -11.98
N ILE A 117 -8.08 0.37 -10.93
CA ILE A 117 -7.84 0.01 -9.54
C ILE A 117 -9.16 0.07 -8.80
N ARG A 118 -9.54 -1.02 -8.14
CA ARG A 118 -10.69 -1.05 -7.26
C ARG A 118 -10.30 -0.59 -5.87
N TYR A 119 -11.17 0.25 -5.30
CA TYR A 119 -10.98 0.76 -3.95
C TYR A 119 -10.97 -0.40 -2.93
N GLY A 120 -9.96 -0.42 -2.05
CA GLY A 120 -9.87 -1.45 -1.02
C GLY A 120 -10.97 -1.31 0.01
N LEU A 121 -11.57 -2.44 0.41
CA LEU A 121 -12.68 -2.45 1.37
C LEU A 121 -12.27 -1.94 2.75
N THR A 122 -11.02 -2.17 3.16
CA THR A 122 -10.49 -1.67 4.45
C THR A 122 -10.32 -0.15 4.47
N ALA A 123 -10.28 0.51 3.31
CA ALA A 123 -10.25 1.98 3.25
C ALA A 123 -11.64 2.62 3.52
N ILE A 124 -12.69 1.82 3.73
CA ILE A 124 -14.01 2.29 4.16
C ILE A 124 -13.97 2.57 5.67
N LYS A 125 -14.29 3.81 6.05
CA LYS A 125 -14.22 4.27 7.45
C LYS A 125 -15.05 3.39 8.39
N ASN A 126 -14.54 3.18 9.60
CA ASN A 126 -15.21 2.46 10.70
C ASN A 126 -15.57 1.00 10.38
N VAL A 127 -14.85 0.34 9.48
CA VAL A 127 -14.90 -1.11 9.31
C VAL A 127 -13.50 -1.67 9.58
N GLY A 128 -13.40 -2.60 10.53
CA GLY A 128 -12.11 -3.16 10.92
C GLY A 128 -11.56 -4.13 9.87
N LYS A 129 -10.24 -4.15 9.66
CA LYS A 129 -9.59 -5.05 8.71
C LYS A 129 -9.98 -6.53 8.90
N ASN A 130 -10.05 -7.01 10.14
CA ASN A 130 -10.46 -8.39 10.42
C ASN A 130 -11.88 -8.71 9.94
N ILE A 131 -12.80 -7.73 10.01
CA ILE A 131 -14.16 -7.88 9.51
C ILE A 131 -14.13 -7.96 7.98
N ILE A 132 -13.36 -7.09 7.32
CA ILE A 132 -13.18 -7.11 5.86
C ILE A 132 -12.57 -8.43 5.38
N ASP A 133 -11.49 -8.89 6.03
CA ASP A 133 -10.83 -10.14 5.69
C ASP A 133 -11.82 -11.32 5.84
N GLY A 134 -12.64 -11.32 6.90
CA GLY A 134 -13.71 -12.31 7.09
C GLY A 134 -14.80 -12.25 6.02
N ILE A 135 -15.20 -11.06 5.57
CA ILE A 135 -16.16 -10.89 4.46
C ILE A 135 -15.58 -11.46 3.16
N VAL A 136 -14.31 -11.17 2.85
CA VAL A 136 -13.65 -11.68 1.65
C VAL A 136 -13.54 -13.21 1.70
N GLU A 137 -13.14 -13.77 2.85
CA GLU A 137 -13.05 -15.21 3.05
C GLU A 137 -14.41 -15.91 2.92
N GLU A 138 -15.46 -15.32 3.49
CA GLU A 138 -16.83 -15.81 3.39
C GLU A 138 -17.29 -15.83 1.92
N ARG A 139 -17.06 -14.73 1.18
CA ARG A 139 -17.34 -14.64 -0.26
C ARG A 139 -16.57 -15.68 -1.09
N GLU A 140 -15.30 -15.93 -0.77
CA GLU A 140 -14.50 -16.93 -1.48
C GLU A 140 -15.02 -18.36 -1.26
N LYS A 141 -15.52 -18.67 -0.07
CA LYS A 141 -16.07 -19.99 0.28
C LYS A 141 -17.47 -20.23 -0.28
N HIS A 142 -18.31 -19.21 -0.26
CA HIS A 142 -19.75 -19.35 -0.52
C HIS A 142 -20.23 -18.62 -1.79
N GLY A 143 -19.32 -17.96 -2.50
CA GLY A 143 -19.62 -17.22 -3.72
C GLY A 143 -20.08 -15.78 -3.46
N LYS A 144 -20.50 -15.11 -4.54
CA LYS A 144 -20.94 -13.71 -4.49
C LYS A 144 -22.16 -13.52 -3.60
N TYR A 145 -22.24 -12.36 -2.97
CA TYR A 145 -23.45 -11.87 -2.30
C TYR A 145 -24.50 -11.50 -3.34
N THR A 146 -25.71 -11.97 -3.14
CA THR A 146 -26.82 -11.80 -4.09
C THR A 146 -27.64 -10.54 -3.82
N ASP A 147 -27.88 -10.24 -2.54
CA ASP A 147 -28.56 -9.03 -2.07
C ASP A 147 -28.09 -8.64 -0.65
N LEU A 148 -28.71 -7.60 -0.09
CA LEU A 148 -28.35 -7.07 1.23
C LEU A 148 -28.69 -8.05 2.38
N GLU A 149 -29.76 -8.83 2.25
CA GLU A 149 -30.18 -9.79 3.27
C GLU A 149 -29.24 -11.00 3.28
N ASP A 150 -28.86 -11.50 2.10
CA ASP A 150 -27.83 -12.53 1.92
C ASP A 150 -26.50 -12.10 2.56
N PHE A 151 -26.05 -10.88 2.29
CA PHE A 151 -24.84 -10.32 2.91
C PHE A 151 -24.95 -10.27 4.44
N ILE A 152 -26.03 -9.70 4.98
CA ILE A 152 -26.21 -9.55 6.44
C ILE A 152 -26.29 -10.91 7.12
N THR A 153 -27.01 -11.87 6.54
CA THR A 153 -27.19 -13.22 7.07
C THR A 153 -25.86 -13.96 7.12
N ARG A 154 -25.11 -13.97 6.01
CA ARG A 154 -23.83 -14.68 5.90
C ARG A 154 -22.73 -14.07 6.76
N THR A 155 -22.81 -12.77 7.04
CA THR A 155 -21.79 -12.05 7.82
C THR A 155 -22.19 -11.79 9.28
N ALA A 156 -23.32 -12.35 9.75
CA ALA A 156 -23.83 -12.12 11.11
C ALA A 156 -22.81 -12.46 12.21
N ASN A 157 -22.02 -13.52 12.02
CA ASN A 157 -21.00 -13.97 12.97
C ASN A 157 -19.68 -13.19 12.89
N LEU A 158 -19.51 -12.30 11.91
CA LEU A 158 -18.27 -11.53 11.70
C LEU A 158 -18.25 -10.20 12.48
N GLY A 159 -19.33 -9.88 13.20
CA GLY A 159 -19.43 -8.62 13.95
C GLY A 159 -19.68 -7.39 13.07
N VAL A 160 -20.25 -7.58 11.88
CA VAL A 160 -20.69 -6.48 11.01
C VAL A 160 -21.86 -5.76 11.68
N ASN A 161 -21.63 -4.51 12.11
CA ASN A 161 -22.63 -3.73 12.85
C ASN A 161 -23.40 -2.73 11.95
N LYS A 162 -24.45 -2.11 12.50
CA LYS A 162 -25.28 -1.10 11.82
C LYS A 162 -24.46 0.01 11.14
N ARG A 163 -23.39 0.47 11.80
CA ARG A 163 -22.51 1.53 11.30
C ARG A 163 -21.65 1.06 10.13
N ALA A 164 -21.20 -0.19 10.14
CA ALA A 164 -20.46 -0.78 9.03
C ALA A 164 -21.34 -0.90 7.78
N ILE A 165 -22.56 -1.44 7.91
CA ILE A 165 -23.53 -1.57 6.83
C ILE A 165 -23.86 -0.20 6.22
N GLU A 166 -24.12 0.80 7.05
CA GLU A 166 -24.35 2.17 6.60
C GLU A 166 -23.16 2.74 5.81
N ASN A 167 -21.93 2.50 6.26
CA ASN A 167 -20.73 2.97 5.56
C ASN A 167 -20.51 2.24 4.24
N PHE A 168 -20.80 0.93 4.17
CA PHE A 168 -20.77 0.19 2.90
C PHE A 168 -21.76 0.75 1.89
N ILE A 169 -23.01 1.01 2.31
CA ILE A 169 -24.03 1.61 1.44
C ILE A 169 -23.56 3.00 0.95
N LYS A 170 -23.10 3.87 1.85
CA LYS A 170 -22.65 5.22 1.49
C LYS A 170 -21.42 5.22 0.59
N ALA A 171 -20.50 4.28 0.78
CA ALA A 171 -19.31 4.13 -0.04
C ALA A 171 -19.61 3.56 -1.44
N GLY A 172 -20.78 2.93 -1.64
CA GLY A 172 -21.14 2.25 -2.89
C GLY A 172 -20.72 0.80 -2.96
N ALA A 173 -20.26 0.21 -1.85
CA ALA A 173 -19.81 -1.18 -1.83
C ALA A 173 -20.92 -2.18 -2.17
N PHE A 174 -22.19 -1.79 -2.02
CA PHE A 174 -23.35 -2.61 -2.34
C PHE A 174 -24.04 -2.21 -3.65
N ASP A 175 -23.44 -1.36 -4.48
CA ASP A 175 -24.06 -0.94 -5.74
C ASP A 175 -24.27 -2.12 -6.72
N SER A 176 -23.55 -3.23 -6.53
CA SER A 176 -23.74 -4.48 -7.28
C SER A 176 -24.92 -5.33 -6.79
N LEU A 177 -25.58 -5.00 -5.68
CA LEU A 177 -26.63 -5.81 -5.03
C LEU A 177 -28.06 -5.54 -5.56
N ASN A 178 -28.22 -5.22 -6.85
CA ASN A 178 -29.52 -5.03 -7.52
C ASN A 178 -30.53 -4.08 -6.81
N ALA A 179 -30.05 -3.17 -5.96
CA ALA A 179 -30.86 -2.21 -5.22
C ALA A 179 -30.18 -0.84 -5.21
N THR A 180 -30.98 0.22 -5.17
CA THR A 180 -30.42 1.58 -5.01
C THR A 180 -29.96 1.80 -3.57
N ARG A 181 -28.92 2.63 -3.39
CA ARG A 181 -28.46 3.05 -2.05
C ARG A 181 -29.59 3.60 -1.18
N LYS A 182 -30.55 4.33 -1.77
CA LYS A 182 -31.73 4.85 -1.06
C LYS A 182 -32.61 3.73 -0.51
N GLN A 183 -32.91 2.72 -1.34
CA GLN A 183 -33.69 1.56 -0.91
C GLN A 183 -32.98 0.83 0.24
N MET A 184 -31.69 0.53 0.08
CA MET A 184 -30.89 -0.12 1.13
C MET A 184 -30.86 0.70 2.43
N MET A 185 -30.65 2.01 2.35
CA MET A 185 -30.68 2.90 3.53
C MET A 185 -32.03 2.91 4.26
N MET A 186 -33.15 2.66 3.57
CA MET A 186 -34.47 2.63 4.20
C MET A 186 -34.72 1.32 4.96
N VAL A 187 -34.14 0.20 4.52
CA VAL A 187 -34.50 -1.13 5.01
C VAL A 187 -33.41 -1.84 5.82
N TYR A 188 -32.13 -1.42 5.73
CA TYR A 188 -31.01 -2.17 6.32
C TYR A 188 -31.14 -2.45 7.82
N ILE A 189 -31.75 -1.53 8.59
CA ILE A 189 -31.98 -1.71 10.02
C ILE A 189 -32.98 -2.84 10.25
N GLN A 190 -34.07 -2.86 9.49
CA GLN A 190 -35.12 -3.87 9.61
C GLN A 190 -34.60 -5.26 9.25
N ILE A 191 -33.83 -5.37 8.17
CA ILE A 191 -33.20 -6.62 7.74
C ILE A 191 -32.22 -7.11 8.82
N LEU A 192 -31.34 -6.23 9.30
CA LEU A 192 -30.37 -6.61 10.34
C LEU A 192 -31.03 -7.03 11.65
N ASP A 193 -32.05 -6.31 12.10
CA ASP A 193 -32.77 -6.65 13.33
C ASP A 193 -33.56 -7.96 13.16
N GLY A 194 -34.09 -8.25 11.95
CA GLY A 194 -34.72 -9.52 11.60
C GLY A 194 -33.75 -10.70 11.68
N VAL A 195 -32.61 -10.62 10.98
CA VAL A 195 -31.57 -11.67 11.00
C VAL A 195 -31.04 -11.92 12.42
N ASN A 196 -30.81 -10.86 13.20
CA ASN A 196 -30.35 -11.01 14.59
C ASN A 196 -31.38 -11.72 15.46
N LYS A 197 -32.67 -11.47 15.23
CA LYS A 197 -33.74 -12.14 15.95
C LYS A 197 -33.80 -13.63 15.58
N GLU A 198 -33.77 -13.95 14.29
CA GLU A 198 -33.79 -15.34 13.81
C GLU A 198 -32.61 -16.16 14.34
N ASN A 199 -31.41 -15.57 14.34
CA ASN A 199 -30.22 -16.21 14.92
C ASN A 199 -30.37 -16.47 16.42
N LYS A 200 -30.99 -15.55 17.15
CA LYS A 200 -31.26 -15.72 18.59
C LYS A 200 -32.30 -16.82 18.83
N ASP A 201 -33.40 -16.80 18.08
CA ASP A 201 -34.49 -17.78 18.19
C ASP A 201 -33.98 -19.20 17.84
N ALA A 202 -33.12 -19.32 16.82
CA ALA A 202 -32.49 -20.58 16.43
C ALA A 202 -31.55 -21.13 17.52
N TRP A 203 -30.79 -20.26 18.20
CA TRP A 203 -29.93 -20.66 19.31
C TRP A 203 -30.74 -21.12 20.53
N GLU A 204 -31.81 -20.40 20.89
CA GLU A 204 -32.71 -20.78 21.99
C GLU A 204 -33.45 -22.10 21.70
N GLY A 205 -33.84 -22.33 20.45
CA GLY A 205 -34.48 -23.58 20.01
C GLY A 205 -33.56 -24.81 20.00
N GLN A 206 -32.24 -24.64 19.90
CA GLN A 206 -31.25 -25.73 19.95
C GLN A 206 -30.83 -26.10 21.39
N MET A 207 -31.15 -25.26 22.37
CA MET A 207 -30.89 -25.47 23.79
C MET A 207 -32.07 -26.14 24.53
N SER A 208 -33.18 -26.36 23.83
CA SER A 208 -34.42 -26.98 24.32
C SER A 208 -34.52 -28.44 23.89
#